data_AF-A0A820QT59-F1
#
_entry.id   AF-A0A820QT59-F1
#
_cell.length_a   1.000
_cell.length_b   1.000
_cell.length_c   1.000
_cell.angle_alpha   90.00
_cell.angle_beta   90.00
_cell.angle_gamma   90.00
#
_symmetry.space_group_name_H-M   'P 1'
#
loop_
_entity.id
_entity.type
_entity.pdbx_description
1 polymer ?
#
loop_
_entity_poly.entity_id
_entity_poly.type
_entity_poly.pdbx_seq_one_letter_code
_entity_poly.pdbx_strand_id
1 'polypeptide(L)'
;MKEKERLRAEFEREASELRRQCKEERLTKEELQRQYDDLKGQYDNEIDALNYNKNIEGDQQSQSLNNNRNKTKKKTNSNKQKRDGQISVNDQYENGDNMSIPIDQTNSQEKLQRLQELENKLIGGEEINNEERKKKRKKKLNEMREKQEQRKRFIRTIDTNDDDMMMNVFDNVQEELRFTSKKLEQVHTENKRLKNDNEDLQHEFERDRQGYLNTIRTQEKQLLLFRAMLEKMSSTMQRNCNYTNIDKIIEQARYDEEKNEYIVPDPIKEEVQFPQVGKVPTTNGRILQNDFMSSSKSLLPPPSTDYDYDYDYTIPSQSNNTYHN
;
A
#
# COMPACT_ATOMS: atom_id res chain seq x y z
N MET A 1 -58.30 -35.27 42.96
CA MET A 1 -57.19 -36.25 43.08
C MET A 1 -56.30 -36.22 41.84
N LYS A 2 -56.65 -36.92 40.75
CA LYS A 2 -55.81 -37.10 39.54
C LYS A 2 -55.11 -35.83 39.01
N GLU A 3 -55.79 -34.69 39.04
CA GLU A 3 -55.24 -33.40 38.57
C GLU A 3 -54.10 -32.85 39.44
N LYS A 4 -54.22 -32.96 40.78
CA LYS A 4 -53.14 -32.58 41.73
C LYS A 4 -51.92 -33.48 41.58
N GLU A 5 -52.15 -34.75 41.25
CA GLU A 5 -51.12 -35.76 41.00
C GLU A 5 -50.39 -35.50 39.68
N ARG A 6 -51.13 -35.15 38.62
CA ARG A 6 -50.57 -34.69 37.35
C ARG A 6 -49.73 -33.42 37.52
N LEU A 7 -50.25 -32.39 38.20
CA LEU A 7 -49.52 -31.14 38.43
C LEU A 7 -48.22 -31.38 39.23
N ARG A 8 -48.25 -32.28 40.22
CA ARG A 8 -47.04 -32.71 40.93
C ARG A 8 -46.04 -33.39 40.00
N ALA A 9 -46.48 -34.31 39.14
CA ALA A 9 -45.60 -35.01 38.20
C ALA A 9 -44.98 -34.06 37.16
N GLU A 10 -45.71 -33.04 36.72
CA GLU A 10 -45.20 -32.01 35.80
C GLU A 10 -44.14 -31.13 36.49
N PHE A 11 -44.35 -30.70 37.74
CA PHE A 11 -43.34 -30.02 38.58
C PHE A 11 -42.11 -30.90 38.88
N GLU A 12 -42.31 -32.17 39.19
CA GLU A 12 -41.24 -33.11 39.55
C GLU A 12 -40.34 -33.42 38.33
N ARG A 13 -40.94 -33.49 37.13
CA ARG A 13 -40.24 -33.54 35.85
C ARG A 13 -39.42 -32.27 35.59
N GLU A 14 -40.03 -31.09 35.69
CA GLU A 14 -39.35 -29.79 35.44
C GLU A 14 -38.18 -29.59 36.40
N ALA A 15 -38.36 -29.89 37.69
CA ALA A 15 -37.29 -29.85 38.68
C ALA A 15 -36.17 -30.88 38.41
N SER A 16 -36.47 -32.03 37.79
CA SER A 16 -35.45 -33.00 37.36
C SER A 16 -34.68 -32.52 36.13
N GLU A 17 -35.34 -31.84 35.20
CA GLU A 17 -34.73 -31.31 33.98
C GLU A 17 -33.81 -30.11 34.29
N LEU A 18 -34.25 -29.18 35.14
CA LEU A 18 -33.40 -28.07 35.61
C LEU A 18 -32.14 -28.59 36.32
N ARG A 19 -32.26 -29.63 37.16
CA ARG A 19 -31.12 -30.30 37.80
C ARG A 19 -30.19 -30.98 36.79
N ARG A 20 -30.71 -31.49 35.68
CA ARG A 20 -29.92 -32.05 34.58
C ARG A 20 -29.14 -30.96 33.86
N GLN A 21 -29.79 -29.86 33.48
CA GLN A 21 -29.17 -28.70 32.84
C GLN A 21 -28.03 -28.12 33.69
N CYS A 22 -28.29 -27.81 34.97
CA CYS A 22 -27.24 -27.30 35.87
C CYS A 22 -26.09 -28.29 36.10
N LYS A 23 -26.30 -29.61 35.93
CA LYS A 23 -25.23 -30.61 35.99
C LYS A 23 -24.40 -30.61 34.70
N GLU A 24 -25.05 -30.51 33.55
CA GLU A 24 -24.42 -30.45 32.23
C GLU A 24 -23.60 -29.15 32.08
N GLU A 25 -24.14 -27.99 32.47
CA GLU A 25 -23.43 -26.71 32.52
C GLU A 25 -22.23 -26.73 33.49
N ARG A 26 -22.34 -27.43 34.63
CA ARG A 26 -21.22 -27.56 35.56
C ARG A 26 -20.09 -28.40 34.98
N LEU A 27 -20.41 -29.42 34.17
CA LEU A 27 -19.42 -30.25 33.47
C LEU A 27 -18.72 -29.46 32.36
N THR A 28 -19.45 -28.76 31.49
CA THR A 28 -18.83 -27.94 30.44
C THR A 28 -18.00 -26.80 31.00
N LYS A 29 -18.40 -26.21 32.14
CA LYS A 29 -17.57 -25.25 32.89
C LYS A 29 -16.30 -25.87 33.47
N GLU A 30 -16.37 -27.11 33.98
CA GLU A 30 -15.20 -27.83 34.50
C GLU A 30 -14.22 -28.21 33.37
N GLU A 31 -14.73 -28.61 32.20
CA GLU A 31 -13.94 -28.86 31.00
C GLU A 31 -13.24 -27.61 30.48
N LEU A 32 -13.96 -26.47 30.41
CA LEU A 32 -13.38 -25.20 30.01
C LEU A 32 -12.32 -24.69 31.02
N GLN A 33 -12.54 -24.91 32.32
CA GLN A 33 -11.55 -24.60 33.35
C GLN A 33 -10.28 -25.47 33.21
N ARG A 34 -10.43 -26.79 32.95
CA ARG A 34 -9.29 -27.67 32.67
C ARG A 34 -8.49 -27.21 31.44
N GLN A 35 -9.17 -26.85 30.34
CA GLN A 35 -8.50 -26.31 29.15
C GLN A 35 -7.76 -25.00 29.43
N TYR A 36 -8.32 -24.13 30.28
CA TYR A 36 -7.65 -22.90 30.73
C TYR A 36 -6.39 -23.20 31.57
N ASP A 37 -6.48 -24.13 32.52
CA ASP A 37 -5.38 -24.49 33.40
C ASP A 37 -4.26 -25.27 32.64
N ASP A 38 -4.62 -26.13 31.68
CA ASP A 38 -3.68 -26.79 30.77
C ASP A 38 -2.94 -25.79 29.89
N LEU A 39 -3.66 -24.83 29.28
CA LEU A 39 -3.07 -23.78 28.45
C LEU A 39 -2.20 -22.83 29.27
N LYS A 40 -2.62 -22.50 30.49
CA LYS A 40 -1.80 -21.74 31.45
C LYS A 40 -0.54 -22.50 31.80
N GLY A 41 -0.63 -23.80 32.06
CA GLY A 41 0.52 -24.67 32.32
C GLY A 41 1.49 -24.71 31.14
N GLN A 42 1.01 -24.69 29.90
CA GLN A 42 1.87 -24.58 28.71
C GLN A 42 2.64 -23.26 28.69
N TYR A 43 1.97 -22.12 28.94
CA TYR A 43 2.62 -20.82 29.00
C TYR A 43 3.62 -20.68 30.17
N ASP A 44 3.27 -21.17 31.37
CA ASP A 44 4.17 -21.15 32.53
C ASP A 44 5.44 -21.97 32.23
N ASN A 45 5.30 -23.16 31.62
CA ASN A 45 6.44 -23.99 31.18
C ASN A 45 7.27 -23.32 30.07
N GLU A 46 6.65 -22.63 29.10
CA GLU A 46 7.36 -21.92 28.03
C GLU A 46 8.15 -20.72 28.59
N ILE A 47 7.57 -19.99 29.54
CA ILE A 47 8.24 -18.91 30.28
C ILE A 47 9.44 -19.45 31.05
N ASP A 48 9.30 -20.56 31.76
CA ASP A 48 10.40 -21.16 32.51
C ASP A 48 11.50 -21.74 31.59
N ALA A 49 11.14 -22.31 30.43
CA ALA A 49 12.12 -22.72 29.42
C ALA A 49 12.90 -21.52 28.84
N LEU A 50 12.22 -20.39 28.58
CA LEU A 50 12.86 -19.15 28.13
C LEU A 50 13.78 -18.56 29.22
N ASN A 51 13.35 -18.57 30.49
CA ASN A 51 14.18 -18.13 31.62
C ASN A 51 15.40 -19.04 31.84
N TYR A 52 15.24 -20.36 31.70
CA TYR A 52 16.32 -21.33 31.83
C TYR A 52 17.38 -21.15 30.73
N ASN A 53 16.97 -21.03 29.47
CA ASN A 53 17.88 -20.76 28.35
C ASN A 53 18.62 -19.42 28.53
N LYS A 54 17.91 -18.37 28.98
CA LYS A 54 18.48 -17.05 29.25
C LYS A 54 19.53 -17.06 30.38
N ASN A 55 19.39 -17.94 31.38
CA ASN A 55 20.40 -18.12 32.41
C ASN A 55 21.65 -18.86 31.87
N ILE A 56 21.46 -19.85 30.98
CA ILE A 56 22.56 -20.57 30.30
C ILE A 56 23.36 -19.65 29.36
N GLU A 57 22.72 -18.68 28.70
CA GLU A 57 23.42 -17.65 27.93
C GLU A 57 24.16 -16.62 28.82
N GLY A 58 23.70 -16.42 30.07
CA GLY A 58 24.35 -15.55 31.05
C GLY A 58 25.69 -16.11 31.55
N ASP A 59 25.71 -17.37 31.99
CA ASP A 59 26.90 -17.97 32.62
C ASP A 59 28.06 -18.21 31.61
N GLN A 60 27.78 -18.32 30.31
CA GLN A 60 28.82 -18.54 29.30
C GLN A 60 29.68 -17.31 28.99
N GLN A 61 29.27 -16.09 29.37
CA GLN A 61 30.08 -14.90 29.12
C GLN A 61 31.35 -14.78 29.99
N SER A 62 31.52 -15.64 31.00
CA SER A 62 32.74 -15.67 31.83
C SER A 62 33.81 -16.68 31.37
N GLN A 63 33.53 -17.57 30.42
CA GLN A 63 34.51 -18.57 29.94
C GLN A 63 34.38 -18.90 28.43
N SER A 64 34.98 -18.10 27.55
CA SER A 64 35.95 -18.58 26.54
C SER A 64 36.38 -17.47 25.56
N LEU A 65 37.51 -16.83 25.85
CA LEU A 65 38.37 -16.26 24.81
C LEU A 65 39.36 -17.33 24.35
N ASN A 66 38.91 -18.36 23.64
CA ASN A 66 39.83 -19.27 22.95
C ASN A 66 39.23 -20.05 21.76
N ASN A 67 40.12 -20.30 20.78
CA ASN A 67 40.02 -21.28 19.69
C ASN A 67 38.95 -21.12 18.61
N ASN A 68 39.33 -20.38 17.57
CA ASN A 68 38.83 -20.56 16.20
C ASN A 68 38.94 -22.02 15.73
N ARG A 69 37.93 -22.55 15.00
CA ARG A 69 38.04 -22.82 13.54
C ARG A 69 36.82 -23.54 12.91
N ASN A 70 36.41 -22.99 11.75
CA ASN A 70 35.97 -23.70 10.54
C ASN A 70 34.64 -24.51 10.48
N LYS A 71 33.76 -24.03 9.57
CA LYS A 71 33.07 -24.79 8.49
C LYS A 71 31.91 -25.75 8.85
N THR A 72 30.82 -25.88 8.06
CA THR A 72 30.13 -24.96 7.11
C THR A 72 28.79 -25.58 6.66
N LYS A 73 27.69 -24.80 6.66
CA LYS A 73 26.50 -24.93 5.77
C LYS A 73 25.65 -26.23 6.00
N LYS A 74 24.39 -26.35 5.55
CA LYS A 74 23.58 -25.54 4.62
C LYS A 74 22.05 -25.60 4.92
N LYS A 75 21.38 -24.50 4.57
CA LYS A 75 19.93 -24.17 4.58
C LYS A 75 18.88 -25.27 4.28
N THR A 76 17.73 -25.09 4.93
CA THR A 76 16.32 -25.11 4.46
C THR A 76 15.47 -24.36 5.53
N ASN A 77 14.14 -24.19 5.50
CA ASN A 77 13.14 -23.61 4.55
C ASN A 77 11.86 -23.30 5.39
N SER A 78 10.85 -22.46 5.04
CA SER A 78 10.63 -21.38 4.05
C SER A 78 9.20 -20.79 4.28
N ASN A 79 8.81 -19.67 3.62
CA ASN A 79 7.45 -19.05 3.63
C ASN A 79 6.99 -18.38 4.95
N LYS A 80 6.03 -17.45 5.01
CA LYS A 80 5.15 -16.82 3.97
C LYS A 80 4.67 -15.41 4.41
N GLN A 81 4.66 -14.42 3.50
CA GLN A 81 3.60 -13.41 3.19
C GLN A 81 2.90 -12.60 4.34
N LYS A 82 2.40 -11.36 4.18
CA LYS A 82 2.24 -10.46 3.00
C LYS A 82 1.86 -9.02 3.44
N ARG A 83 2.10 -8.06 2.53
CA ARG A 83 1.46 -6.74 2.39
C ARG A 83 1.79 -5.64 3.40
N ASP A 84 1.71 -4.36 3.02
CA ASP A 84 2.24 -3.60 1.85
C ASP A 84 1.79 -2.13 2.05
N GLY A 85 2.64 -1.16 1.71
CA GLY A 85 2.38 0.26 1.99
C GLY A 85 3.49 1.16 1.47
N GLN A 86 3.67 1.17 0.15
CA GLN A 86 4.79 1.81 -0.52
C GLN A 86 4.40 3.19 -1.06
N ILE A 87 5.10 4.24 -0.63
CA ILE A 87 5.22 5.49 -1.40
C ILE A 87 6.56 5.40 -2.12
N SER A 88 6.54 5.56 -3.43
CA SER A 88 7.74 5.55 -4.27
C SER A 88 7.90 6.90 -4.94
N VAL A 89 9.04 7.55 -4.73
CA VAL A 89 9.56 8.60 -5.61
C VAL A 89 10.91 8.10 -6.08
N ASN A 90 11.03 7.82 -7.38
CA ASN A 90 12.32 7.59 -8.00
C ASN A 90 12.99 8.95 -8.21
N ASP A 91 14.27 9.04 -7.86
CA ASP A 91 15.21 9.91 -8.58
C ASP A 91 16.25 9.04 -9.28
N GLN A 92 16.81 9.57 -10.37
CA GLN A 92 17.45 8.76 -11.41
C GLN A 92 18.96 8.65 -11.21
N TYR A 93 19.54 7.54 -11.68
CA TYR A 93 20.98 7.34 -11.68
C TYR A 93 21.63 8.10 -12.83
N GLU A 94 22.68 8.87 -12.53
CA GLU A 94 23.69 9.25 -13.51
C GLU A 94 25.10 8.90 -13.01
N ASN A 95 25.86 8.26 -13.90
CA ASN A 95 27.30 8.46 -14.13
C ASN A 95 28.21 8.54 -12.89
N GLY A 96 28.69 7.37 -12.47
CA GLY A 96 29.58 7.24 -11.32
C GLY A 96 31.06 7.56 -11.57
N ASP A 97 31.88 7.08 -10.64
CA ASP A 97 33.31 6.88 -10.89
C ASP A 97 33.86 5.69 -10.08
N ASN A 98 34.92 5.06 -10.58
CA ASN A 98 35.42 3.78 -10.07
C ASN A 98 36.55 3.96 -9.03
N MET A 99 36.21 4.58 -7.89
CA MET A 99 37.20 4.94 -6.87
C MET A 99 37.59 3.76 -5.98
N SER A 100 38.82 3.28 -6.17
CA SER A 100 39.49 2.29 -5.33
C SER A 100 39.70 2.82 -3.90
N ILE A 101 39.32 2.02 -2.90
CA ILE A 101 39.47 2.38 -1.48
C ILE A 101 40.97 2.23 -1.08
N PRO A 102 41.66 3.30 -0.66
CA PRO A 102 43.00 3.18 -0.09
C PRO A 102 42.90 2.57 1.31
N ILE A 103 43.64 1.49 1.56
CA ILE A 103 43.75 0.89 2.90
C ILE A 103 44.77 1.69 3.71
N ASP A 104 44.31 2.75 4.38
CA ASP A 104 45.13 3.51 5.31
C ASP A 104 45.01 2.98 6.75
N GLN A 105 46.13 2.96 7.47
CA GLN A 105 46.29 2.35 8.79
C GLN A 105 45.96 3.31 9.94
N THR A 106 45.00 4.20 9.72
CA THR A 106 44.63 5.24 10.67
C THR A 106 43.78 4.72 11.84
N ASN A 107 44.21 5.16 13.03
CA ASN A 107 43.70 5.00 14.39
C ASN A 107 42.60 3.94 14.68
N SER A 108 42.98 2.86 15.37
CA SER A 108 42.04 1.88 15.94
C SER A 108 41.11 2.47 17.02
N GLN A 109 41.59 3.45 17.80
CA GLN A 109 40.81 4.09 18.86
C GLN A 109 39.66 4.92 18.29
N GLU A 110 39.87 5.58 17.15
CA GLU A 110 38.85 6.36 16.45
C GLU A 110 37.74 5.44 15.88
N LYS A 111 38.12 4.27 15.36
CA LYS A 111 37.18 3.23 14.92
C LYS A 111 36.37 2.68 16.11
N LEU A 112 36.98 2.51 17.28
CA LEU A 112 36.29 2.16 18.53
C LEU A 112 35.33 3.27 19.01
N GLN A 113 35.76 4.53 19.03
CA GLN A 113 34.90 5.66 19.38
C GLN A 113 33.71 5.79 18.42
N ARG A 114 33.94 5.64 17.11
CA ARG A 114 32.87 5.69 16.11
C ARG A 114 31.91 4.49 16.21
N LEU A 115 32.39 3.31 16.60
CA LEU A 115 31.53 2.17 16.93
C LEU A 115 30.69 2.45 18.18
N GLN A 116 31.28 3.02 19.24
CA GLN A 116 30.56 3.39 20.46
C GLN A 116 29.53 4.52 20.22
N GLU A 117 29.84 5.48 19.35
CA GLU A 117 28.85 6.47 18.87
C GLU A 117 27.71 5.81 18.09
N LEU A 118 28.02 4.87 17.20
CA LEU A 118 27.01 4.13 16.44
C LEU A 118 26.15 3.24 17.35
N GLU A 119 26.74 2.61 18.37
CA GLU A 119 26.01 1.86 19.39
C GLU A 119 25.04 2.78 20.15
N ASN A 120 25.50 3.94 20.60
CA ASN A 120 24.64 4.94 21.26
C ASN A 120 23.53 5.48 20.33
N LYS A 121 23.78 5.59 19.02
CA LYS A 121 22.80 6.08 18.02
C LYS A 121 21.81 4.99 17.57
N LEU A 122 22.23 3.72 17.52
CA LEU A 122 21.42 2.58 17.07
C LEU A 122 20.65 1.89 18.21
N ILE A 123 21.21 1.87 19.43
CA ILE A 123 20.60 1.25 20.62
C ILE A 123 19.98 2.34 21.54
N GLY A 124 19.33 3.34 20.93
CA GLY A 124 18.44 4.27 21.62
C GLY A 124 19.05 5.12 22.73
N GLY A 125 20.36 5.41 22.67
CA GLY A 125 21.10 6.15 23.70
C GLY A 125 20.55 7.54 23.99
N GLU A 126 19.97 8.19 22.97
CA GLU A 126 19.24 9.46 23.06
C GLU A 126 18.07 9.42 24.06
N GLU A 127 17.46 8.24 24.27
CA GLU A 127 16.31 8.08 25.16
C GLU A 127 16.68 7.70 26.61
N ILE A 128 17.95 7.35 26.89
CA ILE A 128 18.38 6.84 28.21
C ILE A 128 18.12 7.87 29.33
N ASN A 129 18.43 9.14 29.08
CA ASN A 129 18.19 10.25 30.01
C ASN A 129 16.85 10.98 29.77
N ASN A 130 15.90 10.37 29.05
CA ASN A 130 14.56 10.95 28.88
C ASN A 130 13.75 10.86 30.20
N GLU A 131 13.94 11.86 31.05
CA GLU A 131 13.26 12.00 32.35
C GLU A 131 11.73 12.05 32.22
N GLU A 132 11.16 12.49 31.09
CA GLU A 132 9.71 12.43 30.88
C GLU A 132 9.21 10.99 30.70
N ARG A 133 9.90 10.17 29.90
CA ARG A 133 9.62 8.73 29.78
C ARG A 133 9.82 8.03 31.12
N LYS A 134 10.83 8.40 31.90
CA LYS A 134 11.07 7.90 33.27
C LYS A 134 9.92 8.26 34.23
N LYS A 135 9.46 9.53 34.22
CA LYS A 135 8.29 10.00 34.98
C LYS A 135 7.01 9.30 34.52
N LYS A 136 6.80 9.11 33.21
CA LYS A 136 5.63 8.41 32.63
C LYS A 136 5.60 6.92 33.00
N ARG A 137 6.76 6.23 32.99
CA ARG A 137 6.93 4.86 33.51
C ARG A 137 6.63 4.80 35.01
N LYS A 138 7.17 5.72 35.82
CA LYS A 138 6.91 5.80 37.27
C LYS A 138 5.44 6.07 37.59
N LYS A 139 4.77 6.97 36.84
CA LYS A 139 3.34 7.24 36.98
C LYS A 139 2.51 5.98 36.69
N LYS A 140 2.76 5.31 35.55
CA LYS A 140 2.07 4.06 35.19
C LYS A 140 2.30 2.93 36.21
N LEU A 141 3.50 2.85 36.80
CA LEU A 141 3.80 1.88 37.86
C LEU A 141 3.05 2.20 39.17
N ASN A 142 2.96 3.48 39.56
CA ASN A 142 2.16 3.90 40.70
C ASN A 142 0.66 3.65 40.47
N GLU A 143 0.11 4.04 39.33
CA GLU A 143 -1.28 3.78 38.93
C GLU A 143 -1.62 2.28 38.95
N MET A 144 -0.69 1.43 38.48
CA MET A 144 -0.83 -0.02 38.53
C MET A 144 -0.82 -0.56 39.97
N ARG A 145 0.11 -0.07 40.82
CA ARG A 145 0.17 -0.44 42.23
C ARG A 145 -1.09 -0.03 42.98
N GLU A 146 -1.55 1.19 42.76
CA GLU A 146 -2.75 1.75 43.37
C GLU A 146 -4.00 0.93 42.99
N LYS A 147 -4.20 0.63 41.69
CA LYS A 147 -5.28 -0.27 41.25
C LYS A 147 -5.13 -1.70 41.81
N GLN A 148 -3.91 -2.20 42.04
CA GLN A 148 -3.70 -3.50 42.69
C GLN A 148 -4.03 -3.44 44.19
N GLU A 149 -3.71 -2.35 44.88
CA GLU A 149 -4.04 -2.14 46.29
C GLU A 149 -5.54 -1.92 46.51
N GLN A 150 -6.22 -1.18 45.63
CA GLN A 150 -7.68 -1.07 45.60
C GLN A 150 -8.34 -2.46 45.46
N ARG A 151 -7.89 -3.28 44.49
CA ARG A 151 -8.35 -4.68 44.34
C ARG A 151 -8.07 -5.54 45.58
N LYS A 152 -6.90 -5.38 46.23
CA LYS A 152 -6.54 -6.08 47.48
C LYS A 152 -7.35 -5.62 48.68
N ARG A 153 -7.87 -4.38 48.71
CA ARG A 153 -8.84 -3.91 49.71
C ARG A 153 -10.22 -4.51 49.45
N PHE A 154 -10.68 -4.47 48.20
CA PHE A 154 -11.97 -5.01 47.77
C PHE A 154 -12.16 -6.50 48.09
N ILE A 155 -11.12 -7.32 47.87
CA ILE A 155 -11.16 -8.75 48.23
C ILE A 155 -11.39 -8.91 49.75
N ARG A 156 -10.66 -8.18 50.58
CA ARG A 156 -10.83 -8.25 52.05
C ARG A 156 -12.22 -7.79 52.51
N THR A 157 -12.83 -6.80 51.85
CA THR A 157 -14.17 -6.32 52.22
C THR A 157 -15.27 -7.31 51.86
N ILE A 158 -15.05 -8.17 50.85
CA ILE A 158 -15.87 -9.36 50.62
C ILE A 158 -15.63 -10.37 51.74
N ASP A 159 -14.37 -10.66 52.09
CA ASP A 159 -14.02 -11.61 53.15
C ASP A 159 -14.58 -11.20 54.54
N THR A 160 -14.84 -9.91 54.79
CA THR A 160 -15.38 -9.39 56.05
C THR A 160 -16.89 -9.14 56.07
N ASN A 161 -17.62 -9.34 54.95
CA ASN A 161 -19.05 -9.01 54.82
C ASN A 161 -19.39 -7.57 55.27
N ASP A 162 -18.61 -6.58 54.81
CA ASP A 162 -18.83 -5.17 55.14
C ASP A 162 -19.80 -4.54 54.12
N ASP A 163 -21.11 -4.77 54.34
CA ASP A 163 -22.18 -4.47 53.38
C ASP A 163 -22.22 -3.00 52.94
N ASP A 164 -22.02 -2.05 53.87
CA ASP A 164 -21.97 -0.62 53.56
C ASP A 164 -20.80 -0.29 52.62
N MET A 165 -19.62 -0.86 52.87
CA MET A 165 -18.47 -0.66 51.98
C MET A 165 -18.65 -1.39 50.64
N MET A 166 -19.36 -2.52 50.61
CA MET A 166 -19.67 -3.25 49.39
C MET A 166 -20.64 -2.47 48.48
N MET A 167 -21.69 -1.86 49.07
CA MET A 167 -22.66 -1.04 48.34
C MET A 167 -21.98 0.17 47.65
N ASN A 168 -21.11 0.88 48.37
CA ASN A 168 -20.34 1.99 47.82
C ASN A 168 -19.44 1.58 46.62
N VAL A 169 -18.93 0.34 46.60
CA VAL A 169 -18.18 -0.18 45.45
C VAL A 169 -19.10 -0.55 44.29
N PHE A 170 -20.29 -1.10 44.55
CA PHE A 170 -21.28 -1.35 43.49
C PHE A 170 -21.76 -0.07 42.82
N ASP A 171 -22.06 0.98 43.59
CA ASP A 171 -22.45 2.29 43.04
C ASP A 171 -21.33 2.89 42.19
N ASN A 172 -20.08 2.84 42.67
CA ASN A 172 -18.90 3.34 41.93
C ASN A 172 -18.68 2.57 40.61
N VAL A 173 -18.76 1.24 40.64
CA VAL A 173 -18.65 0.39 39.43
C VAL A 173 -19.82 0.62 38.48
N GLN A 174 -21.03 0.85 38.99
CA GLN A 174 -22.19 1.18 38.17
C GLN A 174 -22.06 2.57 37.53
N GLU A 175 -21.47 3.55 38.22
CA GLU A 175 -21.17 4.86 37.66
C GLU A 175 -20.06 4.79 36.60
N GLU A 176 -18.94 4.09 36.84
CA GLU A 176 -17.90 3.88 35.83
C GLU A 176 -18.47 3.16 34.59
N LEU A 177 -19.34 2.15 34.78
CA LEU A 177 -20.02 1.47 33.68
C LEU A 177 -20.95 2.42 32.91
N ARG A 178 -21.80 3.21 33.58
CA ARG A 178 -22.66 4.21 32.91
C ARG A 178 -21.84 5.26 32.16
N PHE A 179 -20.75 5.76 32.75
CA PHE A 179 -19.86 6.75 32.14
C PHE A 179 -19.14 6.19 30.92
N THR A 180 -18.60 4.97 31.01
CA THR A 180 -17.91 4.32 29.90
C THR A 180 -18.87 3.93 28.77
N SER A 181 -20.07 3.42 29.07
CA SER A 181 -21.13 3.19 28.07
C SER A 181 -21.52 4.48 27.35
N LYS A 182 -21.77 5.59 28.08
CA LYS A 182 -22.09 6.89 27.49
C LYS A 182 -20.96 7.42 26.61
N LYS A 183 -19.70 7.25 27.02
CA LYS A 183 -18.54 7.64 26.22
C LYS A 183 -18.37 6.76 24.98
N LEU A 184 -18.68 5.47 25.06
CA LEU A 184 -18.68 4.55 23.92
C LEU A 184 -19.78 4.92 22.92
N GLU A 185 -20.97 5.29 23.39
CA GLU A 185 -22.06 5.80 22.55
C GLU A 185 -21.70 7.11 21.84
N GLN A 186 -21.04 8.04 22.52
CA GLN A 186 -20.50 9.26 21.91
C GLN A 186 -19.48 8.96 20.82
N VAL A 187 -18.52 8.06 21.07
CA VAL A 187 -17.53 7.65 20.05
C VAL A 187 -18.20 6.89 18.90
N HIS A 188 -19.21 6.07 19.16
CA HIS A 188 -19.93 5.33 18.12
C HIS A 188 -20.78 6.27 17.23
N THR A 189 -21.45 7.26 17.81
CA THR A 189 -22.23 8.27 17.06
C THR A 189 -21.32 9.20 16.25
N GLU A 190 -20.18 9.62 16.79
CA GLU A 190 -19.17 10.35 16.04
C GLU A 190 -18.55 9.50 14.92
N ASN A 191 -18.19 8.24 15.20
CA ASN A 191 -17.67 7.32 14.18
C ASN A 191 -18.68 7.03 13.07
N LYS A 192 -19.99 7.00 13.39
CA LYS A 192 -21.05 6.92 12.39
C LYS A 192 -21.12 8.21 11.55
N ARG A 193 -21.10 9.40 12.17
CA ARG A 193 -21.06 10.67 11.42
C ARG A 193 -19.86 10.69 10.47
N LEU A 194 -18.65 10.42 10.95
CA LEU A 194 -17.43 10.39 10.15
C LEU A 194 -17.39 9.31 9.05
N LYS A 195 -18.25 8.27 9.13
CA LYS A 195 -18.47 7.31 8.04
C LYS A 195 -19.38 7.91 6.97
N ASN A 196 -20.55 8.42 7.38
CA ASN A 196 -21.45 9.16 6.50
C ASN A 196 -20.73 10.30 5.78
N ASP A 197 -20.01 11.15 6.52
CA ASP A 197 -19.21 12.27 5.99
C ASP A 197 -18.21 11.82 4.90
N ASN A 198 -17.68 10.58 4.99
CA ASN A 198 -16.72 10.00 4.07
C ASN A 198 -17.38 9.27 2.89
N GLU A 199 -18.53 8.63 3.09
CA GLU A 199 -19.38 8.05 2.05
C GLU A 199 -19.93 9.16 1.13
N ASP A 200 -20.40 10.28 1.70
CA ASP A 200 -20.84 11.46 0.97
C ASP A 200 -19.69 12.07 0.13
N LEU A 201 -18.50 12.28 0.73
CA LEU A 201 -17.31 12.75 0.00
C LEU A 201 -16.90 11.80 -1.14
N GLN A 202 -16.97 10.48 -0.95
CA GLN A 202 -16.68 9.51 -2.02
C GLN A 202 -17.72 9.61 -3.16
N HIS A 203 -18.98 9.88 -2.86
CA HIS A 203 -20.03 10.11 -3.85
C HIS A 203 -19.90 11.47 -4.56
N GLU A 204 -19.31 12.49 -3.93
CA GLU A 204 -18.91 13.73 -4.60
C GLU A 204 -17.70 13.50 -5.52
N PHE A 205 -16.62 12.88 -5.04
CA PHE A 205 -15.44 12.59 -5.86
C PHE A 205 -15.73 11.72 -7.08
N GLU A 206 -16.58 10.69 -6.97
CA GLU A 206 -16.95 9.85 -8.12
C GLU A 206 -17.86 10.59 -9.12
N ARG A 207 -18.72 11.50 -8.63
CA ARG A 207 -19.55 12.37 -9.48
C ARG A 207 -18.69 13.34 -10.28
N ASP A 208 -17.74 14.01 -9.63
CA ASP A 208 -16.83 14.96 -10.27
C ASP A 208 -15.89 14.23 -11.23
N ARG A 209 -15.34 13.07 -10.84
CA ARG A 209 -14.57 12.18 -11.73
C ARG A 209 -15.36 11.80 -12.97
N GLN A 210 -16.62 11.38 -12.85
CA GLN A 210 -17.46 11.07 -13.99
C GLN A 210 -17.80 12.32 -14.82
N GLY A 211 -17.93 13.49 -14.18
CA GLY A 211 -18.05 14.80 -14.83
C GLY A 211 -16.84 15.12 -15.71
N TYR A 212 -15.62 15.08 -15.16
CA TYR A 212 -14.38 15.28 -15.91
C TYR A 212 -14.22 14.27 -17.05
N LEU A 213 -14.50 12.99 -16.80
CA LEU A 213 -14.47 11.95 -17.85
C LEU A 213 -15.51 12.20 -18.96
N ASN A 214 -16.69 12.76 -18.65
CA ASN A 214 -17.68 13.15 -19.65
C ASN A 214 -17.23 14.40 -20.44
N THR A 215 -16.59 15.37 -19.80
CA THR A 215 -15.99 16.54 -20.46
C THR A 215 -14.89 16.11 -21.43
N ILE A 216 -13.95 15.27 -21.00
CA ILE A 216 -12.86 14.73 -21.85
C ILE A 216 -13.45 14.00 -23.06
N ARG A 217 -14.38 13.04 -22.86
CA ARG A 217 -15.06 12.32 -23.96
C ARG A 217 -15.83 13.23 -24.93
N THR A 218 -16.22 14.43 -24.49
CA THR A 218 -16.91 15.42 -25.33
C THR A 218 -15.90 16.26 -26.11
N GLN A 219 -14.81 16.67 -25.47
CA GLN A 219 -13.69 17.38 -26.10
C GLN A 219 -12.98 16.49 -27.14
N GLU A 220 -12.74 15.21 -26.85
CA GLU A 220 -12.21 14.22 -27.81
C GLU A 220 -13.07 14.14 -29.08
N LYS A 221 -14.41 14.07 -28.93
CA LYS A 221 -15.34 14.07 -30.07
C LYS A 221 -15.31 15.38 -30.86
N GLN A 222 -15.16 16.52 -30.19
CA GLN A 222 -15.01 17.83 -30.84
C GLN A 222 -13.68 17.91 -31.61
N LEU A 223 -12.57 17.46 -31.02
CA LEU A 223 -11.25 17.41 -31.66
C LEU A 223 -11.24 16.49 -32.89
N LEU A 224 -11.87 15.31 -32.81
CA LEU A 224 -12.06 14.42 -33.96
C LEU A 224 -12.90 15.07 -35.07
N LEU A 225 -13.96 15.81 -34.71
CA LEU A 225 -14.78 16.55 -35.67
C LEU A 225 -13.99 17.70 -36.33
N PHE A 226 -13.24 18.49 -35.55
CA PHE A 226 -12.40 19.56 -36.07
C PHE A 226 -11.30 19.02 -36.99
N ARG A 227 -10.65 17.92 -36.62
CA ARG A 227 -9.68 17.23 -37.48
C ARG A 227 -10.31 16.82 -38.81
N ALA A 228 -11.46 16.15 -38.78
CA ALA A 228 -12.18 15.73 -40.00
C ALA A 228 -12.62 16.93 -40.85
N MET A 229 -13.02 18.06 -40.24
CA MET A 229 -13.32 19.30 -40.96
C MET A 229 -12.07 19.89 -41.62
N LEU A 230 -10.96 20.01 -40.89
CA LEU A 230 -9.69 20.54 -41.41
C LEU A 230 -9.14 19.69 -42.57
N GLU A 231 -9.20 18.36 -42.47
CA GLU A 231 -8.80 17.44 -43.55
C GLU A 231 -9.66 17.62 -44.82
N LYS A 232 -10.93 17.98 -44.70
CA LYS A 232 -11.77 18.37 -45.86
C LYS A 232 -11.43 19.76 -46.38
N MET A 233 -11.20 20.74 -45.50
CA MET A 233 -10.86 22.11 -45.88
C MET A 233 -9.51 22.19 -46.60
N SER A 234 -8.46 21.50 -46.12
CA SER A 234 -7.15 21.44 -46.78
C SER A 234 -7.24 20.82 -48.17
N SER A 235 -8.02 19.75 -48.34
CA SER A 235 -8.28 19.13 -49.66
C SER A 235 -9.04 20.02 -50.65
N THR A 236 -9.71 21.07 -50.15
CA THR A 236 -10.48 22.05 -50.95
C THR A 236 -9.63 23.28 -51.31
N MET A 237 -8.48 23.47 -50.67
CA MET A 237 -7.67 24.69 -50.73
C MET A 237 -6.71 24.71 -51.93
N GLN A 238 -6.25 25.90 -52.31
CA GLN A 238 -5.31 26.09 -53.42
C GLN A 238 -3.97 25.43 -53.07
N ARG A 239 -3.50 24.49 -53.90
CA ARG A 239 -2.28 23.68 -53.70
C ARG A 239 -0.97 24.46 -53.51
N ASN A 240 -0.99 25.78 -53.73
CA ASN A 240 0.11 26.70 -53.49
C ASN A 240 -0.10 27.57 -52.23
N CYS A 241 -0.90 27.12 -51.26
CA CYS A 241 -1.06 27.74 -49.94
C CYS A 241 -0.36 26.89 -48.88
N ASN A 242 0.42 27.50 -47.99
CA ASN A 242 1.09 26.81 -46.88
C ASN A 242 0.11 25.98 -46.02
N TYR A 243 -1.11 26.47 -45.81
CA TYR A 243 -2.19 25.78 -45.07
C TYR A 243 -2.69 24.47 -45.72
N THR A 244 -2.25 24.11 -46.94
CA THR A 244 -2.62 22.83 -47.58
C THR A 244 -2.03 21.63 -46.83
N ASN A 245 -0.90 21.79 -46.15
CA ASN A 245 -0.29 20.78 -45.31
C ASN A 245 -0.51 21.17 -43.83
N ILE A 246 -1.42 20.47 -43.16
CA ILE A 246 -1.83 20.78 -41.78
C ILE A 246 -0.69 20.49 -40.79
N ASP A 247 0.09 19.43 -41.01
CA ASP A 247 1.17 19.01 -40.11
C ASP A 247 2.27 20.08 -40.00
N LYS A 248 2.63 20.73 -41.12
CA LYS A 248 3.53 21.90 -41.14
C LYS A 248 3.00 23.08 -40.31
N ILE A 249 1.68 23.28 -40.23
CA ILE A 249 1.07 24.34 -39.40
C ILE A 249 1.25 23.98 -37.92
N ILE A 250 1.03 22.70 -37.57
CA ILE A 250 1.16 22.19 -36.20
C ILE A 250 2.62 22.31 -35.73
N GLU A 251 3.60 21.97 -36.57
CA GLU A 251 5.04 22.15 -36.28
C GLU A 251 5.45 23.62 -36.04
N GLN A 252 4.73 24.58 -36.64
CA GLN A 252 5.02 26.02 -36.56
C GLN A 252 4.12 26.77 -35.56
N ALA A 253 3.10 26.12 -35.02
CA ALA A 253 2.21 26.69 -34.02
C ALA A 253 2.89 26.72 -32.65
N ARG A 254 2.71 27.83 -31.92
CA ARG A 254 3.19 27.97 -30.53
C ARG A 254 2.02 28.24 -29.60
N TYR A 255 2.05 27.66 -28.42
CA TYR A 255 1.11 28.00 -27.35
C TYR A 255 1.56 29.28 -26.64
N ASP A 256 0.62 30.17 -26.35
CA ASP A 256 0.81 31.41 -25.60
C ASP A 256 0.14 31.25 -24.23
N GLU A 257 0.93 31.01 -23.17
CA GLU A 257 0.41 30.76 -21.82
C GLU A 257 -0.26 32.00 -21.20
N GLU A 258 0.14 33.22 -21.60
CA GLU A 258 -0.48 34.46 -21.10
C GLU A 258 -1.91 34.64 -21.65
N LYS A 259 -2.16 34.16 -22.88
CA LYS A 259 -3.49 34.25 -23.54
C LYS A 259 -4.30 32.96 -23.49
N ASN A 260 -3.64 31.83 -23.21
CA ASN A 260 -4.18 30.47 -23.33
C ASN A 260 -4.66 30.10 -24.75
N GLU A 261 -3.94 30.60 -25.76
CA GLU A 261 -4.27 30.43 -27.19
C GLU A 261 -3.08 29.88 -27.99
N TYR A 262 -3.36 29.17 -29.10
CA TYR A 262 -2.34 28.78 -30.07
C TYR A 262 -2.15 29.86 -31.14
N ILE A 263 -0.95 30.42 -31.24
CA ILE A 263 -0.58 31.33 -32.32
C ILE A 263 -0.06 30.50 -33.50
N VAL A 264 -0.86 30.48 -34.57
CA VAL A 264 -0.54 29.83 -35.86
C VAL A 264 0.13 30.82 -36.85
N PRO A 265 0.87 30.33 -37.87
CA PRO A 265 1.41 31.18 -38.94
C PRO A 265 0.32 31.79 -39.84
N ASP A 266 0.60 32.94 -40.46
CA ASP A 266 -0.29 33.55 -41.44
C ASP A 266 -0.44 32.71 -42.74
N PRO A 267 -1.59 32.81 -43.46
CA PRO A 267 -1.78 32.14 -44.74
C PRO A 267 -1.00 32.83 -45.86
N ILE A 268 0.00 32.14 -46.41
CA ILE A 268 0.93 32.62 -47.43
C ILE A 268 0.78 31.75 -48.69
N LYS A 269 0.87 32.38 -49.87
CA LYS A 269 0.95 31.68 -51.15
C LYS A 269 2.41 31.34 -51.45
N GLU A 270 2.73 30.05 -51.47
CA GLU A 270 4.03 29.53 -51.89
C GLU A 270 4.19 29.70 -53.42
N GLU A 271 5.13 30.54 -53.86
CA GLU A 271 5.46 30.64 -55.28
C GLU A 271 6.29 29.44 -55.72
N VAL A 272 5.69 28.57 -56.55
CA VAL A 272 6.36 27.40 -57.11
C VAL A 272 7.39 27.86 -58.15
N GLN A 273 8.63 28.11 -57.69
CA GLN A 273 9.76 28.28 -58.59
C GLN A 273 10.06 26.94 -59.27
N PHE A 274 9.63 26.82 -60.52
CA PHE A 274 10.02 25.70 -61.37
C PHE A 274 11.55 25.63 -61.48
N PRO A 275 12.14 24.42 -61.54
CA PRO A 275 13.55 24.27 -61.85
C PRO A 275 13.88 25.07 -63.11
N GLN A 276 14.84 25.99 -63.02
CA GLN A 276 15.28 26.75 -64.21
C GLN A 276 15.75 25.74 -65.24
N VAL A 277 15.01 25.60 -66.35
CA VAL A 277 15.37 24.69 -67.44
C VAL A 277 16.77 25.09 -67.88
N GLY A 278 17.74 24.21 -67.58
CA GLY A 278 19.15 24.52 -67.76
C GLY A 278 19.38 25.00 -69.18
N LYS A 279 20.09 26.12 -69.35
CA LYS A 279 20.39 26.69 -70.67
C LYS A 279 21.35 25.76 -71.41
N VAL A 280 20.80 24.70 -72.01
CA VAL A 280 21.52 23.77 -72.87
C VAL A 280 22.19 24.63 -73.96
N PRO A 281 23.52 24.56 -74.13
CA PRO A 281 24.22 25.44 -75.05
C PRO A 281 23.92 25.05 -76.51
N THR A 282 22.81 25.56 -77.04
CA THR A 282 22.33 25.29 -78.41
C THR A 282 23.23 25.96 -79.44
N THR A 283 24.32 25.30 -79.81
CA THR A 283 25.09 25.65 -81.01
C THR A 283 24.34 25.16 -82.25
N ASN A 284 23.85 26.11 -83.07
CA ASN A 284 23.32 25.86 -84.41
C ASN A 284 22.17 24.84 -84.52
N GLY A 285 21.22 24.88 -83.58
CA GLY A 285 19.86 24.35 -83.80
C GLY A 285 19.70 22.83 -83.79
N ARG A 286 20.65 22.06 -83.24
CA ARG A 286 20.48 20.63 -82.95
C ARG A 286 20.76 20.33 -81.48
N ILE A 287 19.89 19.53 -80.87
CA ILE A 287 20.14 18.95 -79.55
C ILE A 287 21.19 17.85 -79.71
N LEU A 288 22.27 17.90 -78.94
CA LEU A 288 23.24 16.81 -78.87
C LEU A 288 22.65 15.68 -78.01
N GLN A 289 21.96 14.76 -78.69
CA GLN A 289 21.50 13.50 -78.12
C GLN A 289 22.68 12.53 -78.00
N ASN A 290 23.40 12.55 -76.89
CA ASN A 290 24.44 11.55 -76.57
C ASN A 290 24.30 11.05 -75.12
N ASP A 291 24.34 9.72 -74.99
CA ASP A 291 25.00 8.98 -73.91
C ASP A 291 24.59 9.24 -72.45
N PHE A 292 23.42 8.73 -72.05
CA PHE A 292 23.25 8.17 -70.69
C PHE A 292 22.33 6.92 -70.61
N MET A 293 22.46 6.01 -71.59
CA MET A 293 21.87 4.66 -71.52
C MET A 293 22.92 3.55 -71.75
N SER A 294 23.89 3.41 -70.84
CA SER A 294 24.55 2.11 -70.59
C SER A 294 25.46 2.12 -69.35
N SER A 295 24.97 1.58 -68.22
CA SER A 295 25.81 1.04 -67.14
C SER A 295 25.00 0.06 -66.28
N SER A 296 24.65 -1.08 -66.86
CA SER A 296 24.07 -2.22 -66.17
C SER A 296 25.12 -2.91 -65.29
N LYS A 297 25.17 -2.56 -64.00
CA LYS A 297 25.94 -3.32 -62.99
C LYS A 297 25.09 -3.64 -61.75
N SER A 298 24.54 -4.86 -61.78
CA SER A 298 24.28 -5.74 -60.64
C SER A 298 24.08 -5.09 -59.26
N LEU A 299 22.81 -4.98 -58.85
CA LEU A 299 22.41 -5.07 -57.44
C LEU A 299 21.46 -6.28 -57.28
N LEU A 300 21.40 -6.83 -56.07
CA LEU A 300 20.84 -8.16 -55.80
C LEU A 300 19.31 -8.23 -55.94
N PRO A 301 18.73 -9.42 -56.18
CA PRO A 301 17.30 -9.64 -55.96
C PRO A 301 16.94 -9.37 -54.48
N PRO A 302 15.72 -8.89 -54.18
CA PRO A 302 15.27 -8.74 -52.81
C PRO A 302 15.18 -10.11 -52.11
N PRO A 303 15.45 -10.20 -50.80
CA PRO A 303 15.20 -11.42 -50.05
C PRO A 303 13.70 -11.73 -50.01
N SER A 304 13.33 -13.00 -50.19
CA SER A 304 11.96 -13.48 -50.01
C SER A 304 11.60 -13.45 -48.52
N THR A 305 10.83 -12.45 -48.11
CA THR A 305 10.25 -12.38 -46.76
C THR A 305 8.94 -13.15 -46.73
N ASP A 306 9.04 -14.48 -46.71
CA ASP A 306 7.96 -15.33 -46.19
C ASP A 306 7.86 -15.06 -44.68
N TYR A 307 7.02 -14.08 -44.32
CA TYR A 307 6.59 -13.86 -42.95
C TYR A 307 5.21 -14.47 -42.78
N ASP A 308 5.17 -15.71 -42.27
CA ASP A 308 3.98 -16.28 -41.66
C ASP A 308 3.52 -15.37 -40.52
N TYR A 309 2.45 -14.62 -40.75
CA TYR A 309 1.78 -13.82 -39.73
C TYR A 309 0.78 -14.69 -38.97
N ASP A 310 1.28 -15.46 -38.01
CA ASP A 310 0.48 -16.11 -36.98
C ASP A 310 -0.15 -15.04 -36.05
N TYR A 311 -1.22 -14.41 -36.55
CA TYR A 311 -2.08 -13.51 -35.78
C TYR A 311 -3.01 -14.33 -34.88
N ASP A 312 -2.46 -14.88 -33.78
CA ASP A 312 -3.23 -15.51 -32.71
C ASP A 312 -4.08 -14.44 -31.98
N TYR A 313 -5.24 -14.16 -32.56
CA TYR A 313 -6.30 -13.35 -31.96
C TYR A 313 -7.03 -14.14 -30.86
N THR A 314 -6.29 -14.51 -29.81
CA THR A 314 -6.88 -14.98 -28.55
C THR A 314 -7.68 -13.84 -27.91
N ILE A 315 -8.98 -13.78 -28.24
CA ILE A 315 -9.95 -12.88 -27.61
C ILE A 315 -10.03 -13.21 -26.12
N PRO A 316 -9.81 -12.25 -25.20
CA PRO A 316 -10.10 -12.44 -23.79
C PRO A 316 -11.60 -12.66 -23.61
N SER A 317 -12.01 -13.91 -23.40
CA SER A 317 -13.41 -14.27 -23.19
C SER A 317 -13.93 -13.59 -21.92
N GLN A 318 -15.01 -12.81 -22.06
CA GLN A 318 -15.68 -12.21 -20.91
C GLN A 318 -16.29 -13.34 -20.06
N SER A 319 -15.65 -13.68 -18.94
CA SER A 319 -16.18 -14.62 -17.97
C SER A 319 -17.45 -14.01 -17.34
N ASN A 320 -18.59 -14.67 -17.57
CA ASN A 320 -19.92 -14.16 -17.22
C ASN A 320 -20.05 -13.67 -15.76
N ASN A 321 -20.84 -12.61 -15.56
CA ASN A 321 -21.45 -12.31 -14.28
C ASN A 321 -22.36 -13.47 -13.86
N THR A 322 -21.97 -14.21 -12.82
CA THR A 322 -22.88 -15.09 -12.09
C THR A 322 -23.28 -14.37 -10.80
N TYR A 323 -24.45 -13.74 -10.82
CA TYR A 323 -25.14 -13.41 -9.57
C TYR A 323 -25.53 -14.71 -8.85
N HIS A 324 -25.39 -14.71 -7.53
CA HIS A 324 -26.09 -15.65 -6.65
C HIS A 324 -26.94 -14.85 -5.66
N ASN A 325 -28.08 -15.44 -5.29
CA ASN A 325 -29.07 -14.86 -4.39
C ASN A 325 -28.64 -14.98 -2.93
#